data_AF-A0A0L8HW20-F1
#
_entry.id   AF-A0A0L8HW20-F1
#
_cell.length_a   1.000
_cell.length_b   1.000
_cell.length_c   1.000
_cell.angle_alpha   90.00
_cell.angle_beta   90.00
_cell.angle_gamma   90.00
#
_symmetry.space_group_name_H-M   'P 1'
#
loop_
_entity.id
_entity.type
_entity.pdbx_description
1 polymer ?
#
loop_
_entity_poly.entity_id
_entity_poly.type
_entity_poly.pdbx_seq_one_letter_code
_entity_poly.pdbx_strand_id
1 'polypeptide(L)' 'KCPPGSYSTKINGVTECKPCPVGEYKDTAGNQTCTPCPANKSTYSEGSIHVNDCK' A
#
# COMPACT_ATOMS: atom_id res chain seq x y z
N LYS A 1 12.18 -3.06 -5.55
CA LYS A 1 10.98 -3.92 -5.44
C LYS A 1 10.51 -3.85 -4.00
N CYS A 2 9.33 -3.29 -3.74
CA CYS A 2 8.81 -3.16 -2.37
C CYS A 2 8.00 -4.39 -1.96
N PRO A 3 8.00 -4.75 -0.66
CA PRO A 3 7.19 -5.84 -0.15
C PRO A 3 5.68 -5.55 -0.31
N PRO A 4 4.81 -6.56 -0.16
CA PRO A 4 3.39 -6.33 0.05
C PRO A 4 3.17 -5.32 1.18
N GLY A 5 2.12 -4.52 1.08
CA GLY A 5 1.81 -3.46 2.03
C GLY A 5 2.67 -2.22 1.87
N SER A 6 3.52 -2.16 0.84
CA SER A 6 4.32 -0.98 0.55
C SER A 6 4.42 -0.69 -0.95
N TYR A 7 4.39 0.58 -1.31
CA TYR A 7 4.60 1.07 -2.67
C TYR A 7 5.97 1.71 -2.80
N SER A 8 6.52 1.70 -4.02
CA SER A 8 7.77 2.41 -4.26
C SER A 8 7.49 3.88 -4.55
N THR A 9 8.09 4.77 -3.77
CA THR A 9 8.10 6.20 -4.02
C THR A 9 9.51 6.64 -4.40
N LYS A 10 9.62 7.63 -5.29
CA LYS A 10 10.90 8.27 -5.60
C LYS A 10 10.98 9.59 -4.84
N ILE A 11 11.83 9.62 -3.82
CA ILE A 11 12.15 10.85 -3.07
C ILE A 11 13.61 11.18 -3.34
N ASN A 12 13.88 12.35 -3.91
CA ASN A 12 15.24 12.81 -4.25
C ASN A 12 16.04 11.82 -5.12
N GLY A 13 15.37 11.12 -6.05
CA GLY A 13 16.01 10.14 -6.93
C GLY A 13 16.25 8.75 -6.30
N VAL A 14 16.02 8.60 -4.99
CA VAL A 14 16.11 7.32 -4.27
C VAL A 14 14.74 6.64 -4.29
N THR A 15 14.73 5.34 -4.58
CA THR A 15 13.51 4.52 -4.49
C THR A 15 13.35 4.04 -3.05
N GLU A 16 12.34 4.54 -2.36
CA GLU A 16 12.01 4.15 -0.99
C GLU A 16 10.69 3.38 -0.97
N CYS A 17 10.56 2.40 -0.09
CA CYS A 17 9.34 1.65 0.09
C CYS A 17 8.53 2.28 1.23
N LYS A 18 7.45 2.97 0.86
CA LYS A 18 6.54 3.53 1.85
C LYS A 18 5.36 2.59 2.10
N PRO A 19 4.91 2.45 3.35
CA PRO A 19 3.72 1.66 3.66
C PRO A 19 2.49 2.23 2.94
N CYS A 20 1.57 1.37 2.55
CA CYS A 20 0.30 1.80 1.95
C CYS A 20 -0.46 2.70 2.92
N PRO A 21 -0.97 3.86 2.49
CA PRO A 21 -1.73 4.73 3.37
C PRO A 21 -3.05 4.07 3.83
N VAL A 22 -3.64 4.63 4.88
CA VAL A 22 -4.99 4.23 5.33
C VAL A 22 -5.99 4.40 4.19
N GLY A 23 -6.80 3.36 3.95
CA GLY A 23 -7.71 3.29 2.81
C GLY A 23 -7.12 2.60 1.58
N GLU A 24 -5.87 2.14 1.63
CA GLU A 24 -5.22 1.38 0.56
C GLU A 24 -4.57 0.10 1.09
N TYR A 25 -4.44 -0.89 0.22
CA TYR A 25 -3.77 -2.16 0.51
C TYR A 25 -2.90 -2.61 -0.66
N LYS A 26 -1.95 -3.51 -0.41
CA LYS A 26 -1.15 -4.11 -1.48
C LYS A 26 -0.75 -5.54 -1.15
N ASP A 27 -1.33 -6.49 -1.86
CA ASP A 27 -1.11 -7.93 -1.69
C ASP A 27 0.11 -8.47 -2.44
N THR A 28 0.62 -7.70 -3.40
CA THR A 28 1.74 -8.11 -4.25
C THR A 28 3.03 -7.35 -3.98
N ALA A 29 4.17 -8.05 -4.07
CA ALA A 29 5.48 -7.42 -4.02
C ALA A 29 5.80 -6.74 -5.35
N GLY A 30 6.18 -5.47 -5.34
CA GLY A 30 6.34 -4.68 -6.56
C GLY A 30 6.59 -3.20 -6.30
N ASN A 31 6.85 -2.45 -7.37
CA ASN A 31 7.05 -1.00 -7.35
C ASN A 31 5.76 -0.21 -7.65
N GLN A 32 4.65 -0.91 -7.89
CA GLN A 32 3.35 -0.29 -8.14
C GLN A 32 2.84 0.42 -6.88
N THR A 33 1.95 1.39 -7.07
CA THR A 33 1.20 2.05 -5.99
C THR A 33 0.28 1.06 -5.29
N CYS A 34 -0.19 1.42 -4.10
CA CYS A 34 -1.17 0.60 -3.40
C CYS A 34 -2.53 0.67 -4.08
N THR A 35 -3.33 -0.37 -3.88
CA THR A 35 -4.67 -0.48 -4.43
C THR A 35 -5.65 0.12 -3.44
N PRO A 36 -6.53 1.04 -3.86
CA PRO A 36 -7.54 1.60 -2.97
C PRO A 36 -8.51 0.53 -2.50
N CYS A 37 -8.95 0.66 -1.25
CA CYS A 37 -9.97 -0.19 -0.68
C CYS A 37 -11.29 -0.05 -1.45
N PRO A 38 -12.04 -1.16 -1.64
CA PRO A 38 -13.31 -1.13 -2.33
C PRO A 38 -14.38 -0.37 -1.51
N ALA A 39 -15.10 0.54 -2.17
CA ALA A 39 -16.34 1.22 -1.76
C ALA A 39 -16.64 1.33 -0.24
N ASN A 40 -16.49 2.53 0.33
CA ASN A 40 -16.76 2.88 1.75
C ASN A 40 -15.94 2.10 2.79
N LYS A 41 -14.97 1.28 2.38
CA LYS A 41 -14.09 0.56 3.28
C LYS A 41 -12.77 1.28 3.41
N SER A 42 -12.18 1.21 4.60
CA SER A 42 -10.83 1.70 4.86
C SER A 42 -10.06 0.73 5.72
N THR A 43 -8.74 0.76 5.60
CA THR A 43 -7.86 0.02 6.50
C THR A 43 -7.73 0.76 7.82
N TYR A 44 -7.54 0.03 8.92
CA TYR A 44 -7.38 0.67 10.23
C TYR A 44 -6.00 1.33 10.40
N SER A 45 -4.99 0.78 9.72
CA SER A 45 -3.60 1.23 9.77
C SER A 45 -2.97 1.23 8.39
N GLU A 46 -1.90 2.01 8.26
CA GLU A 46 -1.02 1.96 7.11
C GLU A 46 -0.38 0.56 6.97
N GLY A 47 0.14 0.26 5.78
CA GLY A 47 0.88 -0.97 5.51
C GLY A 47 -0.01 -2.18 5.25
N SER A 48 -1.30 -2.00 5.00
CA SER A 48 -2.23 -3.10 4.81
C SER A 48 -1.88 -3.93 3.57
N ILE A 49 -1.88 -5.25 3.74
CA ILE A 49 -1.46 -6.19 2.70
C ILE A 49 -2.66 -6.86 2.04
N HIS A 50 -3.81 -6.92 2.70
CA HIS A 50 -4.96 -7.65 2.19
C HIS A 50 -6.16 -6.73 2.05
N VAL A 51 -6.97 -6.98 1.02
CA VAL A 51 -8.28 -6.31 0.86
C VAL A 51 -9.21 -6.59 2.05
N ASN A 52 -8.99 -7.71 2.76
CA ASN A 52 -9.76 -8.06 3.96
C ASN A 52 -9.50 -7.13 5.15
N ASP A 53 -8.39 -6.39 5.12
CA ASP A 53 -8.06 -5.35 6.09
C ASP A 53 -8.93 -4.09 5.85
N CYS A 54 -9.50 -3.94 4.65
CA CYS A 54 -10.49 -2.90 4.32
C CYS A 54 -11.84 -3.23 4.97
N LYS A 55 -12.12 -2.59 6.09
CA LYS A 55 -13.35 -2.80 6.88
C LYS A 55 -14.35 -1.71 6.59
#